data_AF-A0A0B1P1Q1-F1
#
_entry.id   AF-A0A0B1P1Q1-F1
#
_cell.length_a   1.000
_cell.length_b   1.000
_cell.length_c   1.000
_cell.angle_alpha   90.00
_cell.angle_beta   90.00
_cell.angle_gamma   90.00
#
_symmetry.space_group_name_H-M   'P 1'
#
loop_
_entity.id
_entity.type
_entity.pdbx_description
1 polymer ?
#
loop_
_entity_poly.entity_id
_entity_poly.type
_entity_poly.pdbx_seq_one_letter_code
_entity_poly.pdbx_strand_id
1 'polypeptide(L)'
;MDAPGILIRRAILNAVQNGRGGLGSIYVFASGNGAANEDNCNFDGYTNSIYSITVGAIDRKGLHPYYSEKCSAQLVVTYSSGSGDAIHTTGVGKNQCYSGHGGTSAAAPLAAGIFALVLQVRPDLSWRDMQYLVMETAVPIALDTGEWQATAKGLKFSHIYGYGKIDTWATVQAARSFQKVKPQAWFFAPWVHVKQPIPQGDQGLAASFEVTKDMLQEANLERVEHVTVTMNIKHGKRGDLSVDLISPANLVSHLSVIRHQDFSVDGYNDWTFMSVLHWGESGIGNWTVVVKDTEVNKYNGTFIDWHLKLWGESIDASKATMLPMPSEHDDDDHEKTAIPTTTVTASTTSLSLETSSTAATIAIPTDHPERPQKPPKASGTKNEGAAATATATATASTSAVPTSSTDPTAVPAESEVTWLPSFFPKFGASARSLAWIYGAIGLILAFCGGLAVYLYRARLQRLRNNPRDEWEFDLLEDEEREGLNSGRTRNMGKVGSKRRAGELYDAFAAASEDESDDYFDSDEGGDEREKRLYEDEDEGGRHVIGDDYDEDDCEDDFEDDRDSNRIQDNLSSSIEEKRLLGK
;
A
#
# COMPACT_ATOMS: atom_id res chain seq x y z
N MET A 1 9.11 4.15 -0.29
CA MET A 1 8.74 2.83 -0.85
C MET A 1 7.74 2.22 0.09
N ASP A 2 6.58 1.83 -0.41
CA ASP A 2 5.54 1.09 0.33
C ASP A 2 4.90 0.09 -0.63
N ALA A 3 4.50 -1.08 -0.15
CA ALA A 3 4.04 -2.19 -0.99
C ALA A 3 2.99 -3.05 -0.29
N PRO A 4 2.08 -3.70 -1.04
CA PRO A 4 1.12 -4.63 -0.45
C PRO A 4 1.79 -5.76 0.33
N GLY A 5 1.41 -5.90 1.61
CA GLY A 5 1.74 -7.07 2.43
C GLY A 5 1.18 -8.36 1.81
N ILE A 6 1.68 -9.53 2.27
CA ILE A 6 1.46 -10.80 1.56
C ILE A 6 -0.03 -11.15 1.34
N LEU A 7 -0.89 -10.84 2.32
CA LEU A 7 -2.34 -11.05 2.22
C LEU A 7 -2.96 -10.23 1.08
N ILE A 8 -2.50 -8.99 0.88
CA ILE A 8 -2.98 -8.11 -0.20
C ILE A 8 -2.42 -8.55 -1.55
N ARG A 9 -1.14 -8.98 -1.63
CA ARG A 9 -0.58 -9.60 -2.84
C ARG A 9 -1.37 -10.84 -3.27
N ARG A 10 -1.71 -11.72 -2.33
CA ARG A 10 -2.57 -12.90 -2.57
C ARG A 10 -3.99 -12.51 -2.98
N ALA A 11 -4.60 -11.51 -2.33
CA ALA A 11 -5.94 -11.04 -2.68
C ALA A 11 -6.02 -10.46 -4.10
N ILE A 12 -5.03 -9.64 -4.50
CA ILE A 12 -4.93 -9.08 -5.85
C ILE A 12 -4.75 -10.21 -6.88
N LEU A 13 -3.83 -11.15 -6.65
CA LEU A 13 -3.61 -12.27 -7.57
C LEU A 13 -4.86 -13.14 -7.72
N ASN A 14 -5.49 -13.52 -6.60
CA ASN A 14 -6.77 -14.25 -6.60
C ASN A 14 -7.86 -13.51 -7.38
N ALA A 15 -7.93 -12.18 -7.26
CA ALA A 15 -8.93 -11.38 -7.96
C ALA A 15 -8.66 -11.28 -9.48
N VAL A 16 -7.41 -11.23 -9.95
CA VAL A 16 -7.12 -11.29 -11.41
C VAL A 16 -7.17 -12.71 -11.99
N GLN A 17 -7.01 -13.75 -11.16
CA GLN A 17 -7.12 -15.15 -11.57
C GLN A 17 -8.57 -15.67 -11.60
N ASN A 18 -9.34 -15.43 -10.53
CA ASN A 18 -10.65 -16.04 -10.31
C ASN A 18 -11.81 -15.03 -10.40
N GLY A 19 -11.54 -13.73 -10.23
CA GLY A 19 -12.55 -12.67 -10.34
C GLY A 19 -13.22 -12.65 -11.71
N ARG A 20 -14.46 -12.13 -11.77
CA ARG A 20 -15.29 -12.09 -12.99
C ARG A 20 -15.39 -13.45 -13.72
N GLY A 21 -15.44 -14.56 -12.98
CA GLY A 21 -15.55 -15.91 -13.55
C GLY A 21 -14.32 -16.36 -14.33
N GLY A 22 -13.12 -16.07 -13.81
CA GLY A 22 -11.84 -16.39 -14.47
C GLY A 22 -11.38 -15.38 -15.53
N LEU A 23 -12.11 -14.27 -15.73
CA LEU A 23 -11.67 -13.16 -16.58
C LEU A 23 -10.73 -12.18 -15.86
N GLY A 24 -10.74 -12.21 -14.53
CA GLY A 24 -10.02 -11.29 -13.66
C GLY A 24 -10.75 -9.97 -13.42
N SER A 25 -10.70 -9.52 -12.17
CA SER A 25 -11.04 -8.16 -11.77
C SER A 25 -10.09 -7.14 -12.39
N ILE A 26 -10.60 -5.94 -12.69
CA ILE A 26 -9.80 -4.85 -13.27
C ILE A 26 -9.51 -3.84 -12.18
N TYR A 27 -8.26 -3.79 -11.72
CA TYR A 27 -7.80 -2.77 -10.78
C TYR A 27 -7.35 -1.52 -11.52
N VAL A 28 -7.78 -0.35 -11.04
CA VAL A 28 -7.37 0.95 -11.59
C VAL A 28 -6.78 1.78 -10.47
N PHE A 29 -5.53 2.19 -10.60
CA PHE A 29 -4.80 2.95 -9.61
C PHE A 29 -4.42 4.33 -10.14
N ALA A 30 -4.44 5.32 -9.24
CA ALA A 30 -3.93 6.66 -9.51
C ALA A 30 -2.41 6.64 -9.38
N SER A 31 -1.64 7.17 -10.35
CA SER A 31 -0.18 7.04 -10.32
C SER A 31 0.48 7.70 -9.11
N GLY A 32 -0.08 8.79 -8.59
CA GLY A 32 0.43 9.46 -7.40
C GLY A 32 0.32 10.98 -7.45
N ASN A 33 0.69 11.65 -6.37
CA ASN A 33 0.55 13.12 -6.23
C ASN A 33 1.84 13.79 -5.69
N GLY A 34 2.95 13.05 -5.63
CA GLY A 34 4.22 13.43 -5.04
C GLY A 34 5.24 14.05 -6.01
N ALA A 35 4.93 14.23 -7.30
CA ALA A 35 5.90 14.73 -8.29
C ALA A 35 6.50 16.11 -7.95
N ALA A 36 5.75 16.94 -7.23
CA ALA A 36 6.21 18.23 -6.70
C ALA A 36 7.33 18.11 -5.64
N ASN A 37 7.47 16.92 -5.04
CA ASN A 37 8.54 16.50 -4.14
C ASN A 37 9.48 15.49 -4.81
N GLU A 38 9.47 15.43 -6.15
CA GLU A 38 10.24 14.52 -7.01
C GLU A 38 9.86 13.04 -6.89
N ASP A 39 8.70 12.70 -6.32
CA ASP A 39 8.33 11.29 -6.15
C ASP A 39 7.98 10.58 -7.47
N ASN A 40 8.15 9.26 -7.49
CA ASN A 40 8.05 8.43 -8.68
C ASN A 40 7.27 7.15 -8.36
N CYS A 41 6.24 6.88 -9.16
CA CYS A 41 5.28 5.81 -8.91
C CYS A 41 5.87 4.38 -8.91
N ASN A 42 7.09 4.16 -9.41
CA ASN A 42 7.77 2.87 -9.28
C ASN A 42 8.29 2.58 -7.86
N PHE A 43 8.08 3.50 -6.90
CA PHE A 43 8.28 3.31 -5.46
C PHE A 43 6.97 3.06 -4.69
N ASP A 44 5.82 2.97 -5.37
CA ASP A 44 4.53 2.51 -4.82
C ASP A 44 4.20 1.13 -5.41
N GLY A 45 4.23 0.10 -4.56
CA GLY A 45 4.02 -1.30 -4.91
C GLY A 45 2.58 -1.69 -5.26
N TYR A 46 1.62 -0.76 -5.14
CA TYR A 46 0.28 -0.92 -5.69
C TYR A 46 0.24 -0.42 -7.14
N THR A 47 0.85 0.74 -7.42
CA THR A 47 0.85 1.32 -8.78
C THR A 47 1.86 0.66 -9.72
N ASN A 48 2.94 0.07 -9.20
CA ASN A 48 3.89 -0.70 -10.00
C ASN A 48 3.50 -2.19 -10.16
N SER A 49 2.35 -2.60 -9.62
CA SER A 49 1.83 -3.95 -9.80
C SER A 49 1.33 -4.18 -11.23
N ILE A 50 1.80 -5.24 -11.90
CA ILE A 50 1.34 -5.64 -13.24
C ILE A 50 -0.18 -5.89 -13.31
N TYR A 51 -0.79 -6.24 -12.17
CA TYR A 51 -2.22 -6.48 -11.99
C TYR A 51 -3.06 -5.20 -11.95
N SER A 52 -2.42 -4.04 -11.89
CA SER A 52 -3.05 -2.72 -11.84
C SER A 52 -2.98 -1.99 -13.18
N ILE A 53 -4.00 -1.19 -13.48
CA ILE A 53 -3.94 -0.17 -14.54
C ILE A 53 -3.60 1.16 -13.88
N THR A 54 -2.35 1.57 -13.95
CA THR A 54 -1.86 2.82 -13.36
C THR A 54 -2.09 4.00 -14.28
N VAL A 55 -2.83 4.99 -13.77
CA VAL A 55 -3.40 6.13 -14.50
C VAL A 55 -2.88 7.45 -13.93
N GLY A 56 -2.15 8.20 -14.73
CA GLY A 56 -1.73 9.56 -14.41
C GLY A 56 -2.74 10.62 -14.81
N ALA A 57 -2.41 11.88 -14.51
CA ALA A 57 -3.28 13.03 -14.75
C ALA A 57 -2.77 13.92 -15.88
N ILE A 58 -3.72 14.49 -16.61
CA ILE A 58 -3.53 15.67 -17.46
C ILE A 58 -4.57 16.73 -17.12
N ASP A 59 -4.22 18.01 -17.23
CA ASP A 59 -5.20 19.08 -17.04
C ASP A 59 -6.11 19.27 -18.26
N ARG A 60 -7.10 20.15 -18.15
CA ARG A 60 -8.05 20.48 -19.24
C ARG A 60 -7.41 20.97 -20.54
N LYS A 61 -6.14 21.43 -20.55
CA LYS A 61 -5.39 21.82 -21.75
C LYS A 61 -4.56 20.66 -22.32
N GLY A 62 -4.54 19.50 -21.65
CA GLY A 62 -3.66 18.39 -21.98
C GLY A 62 -2.23 18.55 -21.46
N LEU A 63 -2.00 19.43 -20.48
CA LEU A 63 -0.69 19.63 -19.87
C LEU A 63 -0.50 18.70 -18.65
N HIS A 64 0.74 18.27 -18.42
CA HIS A 64 1.12 17.53 -17.21
C HIS A 64 0.97 18.40 -15.94
N PRO A 65 0.14 18.02 -14.95
CA PRO A 65 -0.01 18.78 -13.71
C PRO A 65 1.15 18.52 -12.76
N TYR A 66 1.58 19.57 -12.04
CA TYR A 66 2.76 19.57 -11.15
C TYR A 66 2.79 18.48 -10.05
N TYR A 67 1.68 17.80 -9.78
CA TYR A 67 1.57 16.72 -8.80
C TYR A 67 1.70 15.32 -9.40
N SER A 68 1.42 15.12 -10.70
CA SER A 68 1.23 13.78 -11.29
C SER A 68 2.56 13.06 -11.38
N GLU A 69 2.70 11.91 -10.72
CA GLU A 69 3.96 11.16 -10.72
C GLU A 69 4.22 10.52 -12.08
N LYS A 70 5.52 10.45 -12.45
CA LYS A 70 6.01 9.86 -13.70
C LYS A 70 6.83 8.61 -13.40
N CYS A 71 6.55 7.50 -14.08
CA CYS A 71 7.30 6.24 -13.94
C CYS A 71 7.07 5.29 -15.12
N SER A 72 7.91 4.26 -15.21
CA SER A 72 7.87 3.22 -16.25
C SER A 72 6.67 2.27 -16.14
N ALA A 73 6.02 2.22 -14.96
CA ALA A 73 4.82 1.43 -14.70
C ALA A 73 3.49 2.10 -15.12
N GLN A 74 3.50 3.39 -15.47
CA GLN A 74 2.27 4.12 -15.82
C GLN A 74 1.79 3.75 -17.23
N LEU A 75 0.59 3.19 -17.37
CA LEU A 75 0.08 2.73 -18.67
C LEU A 75 -0.50 3.88 -19.51
N VAL A 76 -1.30 4.77 -18.91
CA VAL A 76 -2.01 5.85 -19.61
C VAL A 76 -2.29 7.05 -18.69
N VAL A 77 -2.80 8.15 -19.24
CA VAL A 77 -3.30 9.31 -18.48
C VAL A 77 -4.76 9.66 -18.82
N THR A 78 -5.45 10.36 -17.92
CA THR A 78 -6.73 11.02 -18.24
C THR A 78 -6.92 12.31 -17.45
N TYR A 79 -8.04 13.00 -17.69
CA TYR A 79 -8.25 14.37 -17.24
C TYR A 79 -8.38 14.51 -15.71
N SER A 80 -7.82 15.58 -15.16
CA SER A 80 -7.94 15.99 -13.75
C SER A 80 -7.72 17.50 -13.58
N SER A 81 -7.58 17.96 -12.34
CA SER A 81 -7.35 19.36 -11.95
C SER A 81 -6.04 19.93 -12.45
N GLY A 82 -6.08 21.17 -12.97
CA GLY A 82 -4.93 21.95 -13.41
C GLY A 82 -5.36 23.09 -14.34
N SER A 83 -4.44 23.98 -14.69
CA SER A 83 -4.72 25.15 -15.55
C SER A 83 -5.94 26.00 -15.12
N GLY A 84 -6.16 26.12 -13.80
CA GLY A 84 -7.29 26.87 -13.22
C GLY A 84 -8.65 26.20 -13.44
N ASP A 85 -8.70 24.87 -13.42
CA ASP A 85 -9.93 24.06 -13.54
C ASP A 85 -9.78 22.75 -12.75
N ALA A 86 -10.90 22.07 -12.50
CA ALA A 86 -10.99 20.90 -11.64
C ALA A 86 -12.12 19.94 -12.05
N ILE A 87 -12.09 18.70 -11.56
CA ILE A 87 -13.17 17.75 -11.80
C ILE A 87 -14.40 18.15 -10.98
N HIS A 88 -15.53 18.23 -11.68
CA HIS A 88 -16.84 18.54 -11.14
C HIS A 88 -17.60 17.22 -10.91
N THR A 89 -18.00 16.94 -9.68
CA THR A 89 -18.59 15.66 -9.27
C THR A 89 -19.57 15.84 -8.10
N THR A 90 -20.14 14.75 -7.56
CA THR A 90 -20.98 14.77 -6.37
C THR A 90 -20.19 15.15 -5.11
N GLY A 91 -20.78 16.01 -4.27
CA GLY A 91 -20.22 16.39 -2.96
C GLY A 91 -20.76 15.52 -1.82
N VAL A 92 -20.14 15.62 -0.64
CA VAL A 92 -20.60 14.90 0.56
C VAL A 92 -21.88 15.54 1.10
N GLY A 93 -22.98 14.78 1.08
CA GLY A 93 -24.28 15.20 1.61
C GLY A 93 -25.40 15.13 0.56
N LYS A 94 -26.66 15.29 1.00
CA LYS A 94 -27.80 15.19 0.08
C LYS A 94 -27.78 16.34 -0.94
N ASN A 95 -27.87 16.00 -2.22
CA ASN A 95 -27.92 16.91 -3.36
C ASN A 95 -26.76 17.93 -3.39
N GLN A 96 -25.56 17.54 -2.95
CA GLN A 96 -24.37 18.39 -3.00
C GLN A 96 -23.55 18.12 -4.26
N CYS A 97 -22.94 19.18 -4.81
CA CYS A 97 -21.95 19.11 -5.89
C CYS A 97 -20.61 19.61 -5.36
N TYR A 98 -19.51 19.12 -5.92
CA TYR A 98 -18.15 19.53 -5.59
C TYR A 98 -17.36 19.80 -6.87
N SER A 99 -16.88 21.04 -7.03
CA SER A 99 -16.15 21.53 -8.20
C SER A 99 -14.63 21.67 -7.96
N GLY A 100 -14.12 21.05 -6.90
CA GLY A 100 -12.70 21.13 -6.50
C GLY A 100 -11.97 19.78 -6.54
N HIS A 101 -12.54 18.76 -7.19
CA HIS A 101 -11.94 17.43 -7.19
C HIS A 101 -10.74 17.37 -8.15
N GLY A 102 -9.72 16.60 -7.79
CA GLY A 102 -8.40 16.72 -8.41
C GLY A 102 -7.38 15.72 -7.90
N GLY A 103 -6.13 15.91 -8.32
CA GLY A 103 -5.07 14.91 -8.18
C GLY A 103 -5.23 13.76 -9.17
N THR A 104 -4.26 12.86 -9.26
CA THR A 104 -4.41 11.59 -10.01
C THR A 104 -5.57 10.74 -9.45
N SER A 105 -5.92 10.94 -8.19
CA SER A 105 -7.10 10.37 -7.51
C SER A 105 -8.44 10.71 -8.17
N ALA A 106 -8.52 11.77 -8.99
CA ALA A 106 -9.69 12.08 -9.81
C ALA A 106 -9.58 11.55 -11.26
N ALA A 107 -8.38 11.21 -11.72
CA ALA A 107 -8.15 10.61 -13.04
C ALA A 107 -8.49 9.11 -13.05
N ALA A 108 -8.07 8.34 -12.03
CA ALA A 108 -8.34 6.91 -11.96
C ALA A 108 -9.85 6.55 -11.97
N PRO A 109 -10.76 7.25 -11.27
CA PRO A 109 -12.21 7.02 -11.38
C PRO A 109 -12.78 7.26 -12.78
N LEU A 110 -12.23 8.23 -13.53
CA LEU A 110 -12.65 8.47 -14.92
C LEU A 110 -12.21 7.33 -15.83
N ALA A 111 -11.01 6.80 -15.66
CA ALA A 111 -10.55 5.59 -16.36
C ALA A 111 -11.41 4.36 -16.01
N ALA A 112 -11.73 4.15 -14.72
CA ALA A 112 -12.62 3.07 -14.30
C ALA A 112 -14.03 3.19 -14.93
N GLY A 113 -14.58 4.41 -15.02
CA GLY A 113 -15.84 4.68 -15.73
C GLY A 113 -15.77 4.37 -17.24
N ILE A 114 -14.64 4.67 -17.89
CA ILE A 114 -14.40 4.31 -19.30
C ILE A 114 -14.32 2.78 -19.47
N PHE A 115 -13.64 2.08 -18.54
CA PHE A 115 -13.54 0.62 -18.58
C PHE A 115 -14.89 -0.07 -18.33
N ALA A 116 -15.79 0.54 -17.55
CA ALA A 116 -17.17 0.07 -17.43
C ALA A 116 -17.94 0.16 -18.77
N LEU A 117 -17.77 1.24 -19.55
CA LEU A 117 -18.37 1.36 -20.89
C LEU A 117 -17.80 0.32 -21.87
N VAL A 118 -16.51 0.00 -21.77
CA VAL A 118 -15.89 -1.09 -22.55
C VAL A 118 -16.48 -2.44 -22.17
N LEU A 119 -16.57 -2.77 -20.88
CA LEU A 119 -17.15 -4.03 -20.41
C LEU A 119 -18.66 -4.15 -20.68
N GLN A 120 -19.39 -3.04 -20.78
CA GLN A 120 -20.79 -3.05 -21.22
C GLN A 120 -20.94 -3.55 -22.68
N VAL A 121 -19.93 -3.31 -23.53
CA VAL A 121 -19.92 -3.76 -24.92
C VAL A 121 -19.28 -5.16 -25.07
N ARG A 122 -18.31 -5.49 -24.22
CA ARG A 122 -17.60 -6.78 -24.20
C ARG A 122 -17.38 -7.26 -22.75
N PRO A 123 -18.36 -7.88 -22.10
CA PRO A 123 -18.22 -8.37 -20.73
C PRO A 123 -17.24 -9.54 -20.62
N ASP A 124 -16.84 -10.15 -21.74
CA ASP A 124 -15.94 -11.28 -21.87
C ASP A 124 -14.44 -10.93 -21.89
N LEU A 125 -14.05 -9.64 -21.92
CA LEU A 125 -12.64 -9.24 -21.90
C LEU A 125 -11.98 -9.56 -20.55
N SER A 126 -10.76 -10.08 -20.58
CA SER A 126 -9.94 -10.27 -19.38
C SER A 126 -9.30 -8.97 -18.90
N TRP A 127 -8.70 -9.01 -17.71
CA TRP A 127 -7.90 -7.91 -17.17
C TRP A 127 -6.73 -7.51 -18.09
N ARG A 128 -6.05 -8.48 -18.72
CA ARG A 128 -5.00 -8.24 -19.73
C ARG A 128 -5.55 -7.67 -21.03
N ASP A 129 -6.70 -8.15 -21.52
CA ASP A 129 -7.34 -7.60 -22.72
C ASP A 129 -7.66 -6.11 -22.56
N MET A 130 -8.06 -5.66 -21.36
CA MET A 130 -8.28 -4.24 -21.06
C MET A 130 -6.99 -3.41 -21.13
N GLN A 131 -5.87 -3.94 -20.61
CA GLN A 131 -4.57 -3.26 -20.69
C GLN A 131 -4.10 -3.11 -22.14
N TYR A 132 -4.19 -4.18 -22.95
CA TYR A 132 -3.94 -4.11 -24.39
C TYR A 132 -4.80 -3.06 -25.08
N LEU A 133 -6.12 -3.11 -24.85
CA LEU A 133 -7.08 -2.26 -25.53
C LEU A 133 -6.86 -0.77 -25.23
N VAL A 134 -6.67 -0.41 -23.95
CA VAL A 134 -6.46 0.99 -23.56
C VAL A 134 -5.09 1.51 -24.03
N MET A 135 -4.06 0.65 -24.05
CA MET A 135 -2.74 0.96 -24.61
C MET A 135 -2.81 1.21 -26.14
N GLU A 136 -3.42 0.29 -26.89
CA GLU A 136 -3.51 0.36 -28.35
C GLU A 136 -4.38 1.52 -28.87
N THR A 137 -5.28 2.04 -28.03
CA THR A 137 -6.16 3.17 -28.36
C THR A 137 -5.78 4.46 -27.63
N ALA A 138 -4.68 4.49 -26.89
CA ALA A 138 -4.15 5.70 -26.27
C ALA A 138 -3.69 6.71 -27.33
N VAL A 139 -3.88 8.00 -27.05
CA VAL A 139 -3.49 9.10 -27.94
C VAL A 139 -2.29 9.85 -27.34
N PRO A 140 -1.09 9.74 -27.94
CA PRO A 140 0.07 10.54 -27.54
C PRO A 140 -0.21 12.04 -27.63
N ILE A 141 0.33 12.78 -26.66
CA ILE A 141 0.11 14.23 -26.45
C ILE A 141 1.43 14.92 -26.11
N ALA A 142 1.48 16.25 -26.23
CA ALA A 142 2.68 17.04 -25.95
C ALA A 142 3.95 16.44 -26.60
N LEU A 143 3.87 16.14 -27.90
CA LEU A 143 4.87 15.32 -28.62
C LEU A 143 6.30 15.89 -28.54
N ASP A 144 6.43 17.22 -28.44
CA ASP A 144 7.71 17.92 -28.40
C ASP A 144 8.36 17.97 -27.00
N THR A 145 7.60 17.67 -25.93
CA THR A 145 8.07 17.77 -24.53
C THR A 145 7.79 16.53 -23.69
N GLY A 146 7.19 15.49 -24.26
CA GLY A 146 6.74 14.31 -23.54
C GLY A 146 7.72 13.15 -23.43
N GLU A 147 9.01 13.33 -23.71
CA GLU A 147 10.04 12.28 -23.53
C GLU A 147 9.69 10.94 -24.24
N TRP A 148 9.16 11.04 -25.47
CA TRP A 148 8.51 9.92 -26.18
C TRP A 148 9.50 8.96 -26.86
N GLN A 149 9.54 7.71 -26.40
CA GLN A 149 10.21 6.59 -27.08
C GLN A 149 9.25 5.85 -28.01
N ALA A 150 9.77 5.28 -29.10
CA ALA A 150 8.99 4.42 -30.01
C ALA A 150 9.15 2.94 -29.60
N THR A 151 8.05 2.22 -29.40
CA THR A 151 8.09 0.82 -28.91
C THR A 151 8.19 -0.19 -30.06
N ALA A 152 8.59 -1.43 -29.75
CA ALA A 152 8.64 -2.51 -30.75
C ALA A 152 7.28 -2.82 -31.40
N LYS A 153 6.17 -2.48 -30.73
CA LYS A 153 4.79 -2.58 -31.24
C LYS A 153 4.39 -1.42 -32.18
N GLY A 154 5.28 -0.44 -32.41
CA GLY A 154 5.02 0.74 -33.24
C GLY A 154 4.21 1.83 -32.55
N LEU A 155 3.93 1.69 -31.25
CA LEU A 155 3.31 2.72 -30.42
C LEU A 155 4.37 3.70 -29.90
N LYS A 156 3.94 4.77 -29.22
CA LYS A 156 4.83 5.66 -28.46
C LYS A 156 4.59 5.50 -26.96
N PHE A 157 5.65 5.48 -26.17
CA PHE A 157 5.60 5.47 -24.71
C PHE A 157 6.34 6.67 -24.13
N SER A 158 5.85 7.17 -22.99
CA SER A 158 6.40 8.26 -22.21
C SER A 158 6.31 7.91 -20.73
N HIS A 159 7.37 8.13 -19.96
CA HIS A 159 7.31 8.00 -18.51
C HIS A 159 6.33 9.01 -17.88
N ILE A 160 6.11 10.16 -18.54
CA ILE A 160 5.19 11.23 -18.12
C ILE A 160 3.72 10.89 -18.43
N TYR A 161 3.45 10.28 -19.59
CA TYR A 161 2.09 10.12 -20.11
C TYR A 161 1.64 8.66 -20.34
N GLY A 162 2.49 7.67 -20.02
CA GLY A 162 2.30 6.29 -20.45
C GLY A 162 2.30 6.20 -21.97
N TYR A 163 1.36 5.44 -22.53
CA TYR A 163 1.09 5.41 -23.98
C TYR A 163 0.29 6.63 -24.49
N GLY A 164 -0.14 7.53 -23.59
CA GLY A 164 -0.90 8.73 -23.92
C GLY A 164 -2.22 8.81 -23.17
N LYS A 165 -3.07 9.75 -23.59
CA LYS A 165 -4.39 9.93 -22.98
C LYS A 165 -5.37 8.86 -23.47
N ILE A 166 -6.28 8.43 -22.60
CA ILE A 166 -7.38 7.53 -22.99
C ILE A 166 -8.33 8.28 -23.96
N ASP A 167 -8.61 7.69 -25.11
CA ASP A 167 -9.72 8.12 -25.99
C ASP A 167 -10.91 7.15 -25.82
N THR A 168 -11.90 7.58 -25.04
CA THR A 168 -13.10 6.79 -24.72
C THR A 168 -13.81 6.25 -25.95
N TRP A 169 -13.85 7.00 -27.06
CA TRP A 169 -14.54 6.56 -28.27
C TRP A 169 -13.71 5.49 -28.98
N ALA A 170 -12.41 5.72 -29.17
CA ALA A 170 -11.52 4.76 -29.82
C ALA A 170 -11.47 3.42 -29.05
N THR A 171 -11.31 3.47 -27.71
CA THR A 171 -11.28 2.28 -26.85
C THR A 171 -12.60 1.48 -26.98
N VAL A 172 -13.76 2.14 -26.91
CA VAL A 172 -15.08 1.48 -26.99
C VAL A 172 -15.42 0.99 -28.41
N GLN A 173 -14.90 1.61 -29.47
CA GLN A 173 -15.03 1.04 -30.82
C GLN A 173 -14.12 -0.17 -31.03
N ALA A 174 -12.83 -0.07 -30.65
CA ALA A 174 -11.87 -1.16 -30.81
C ALA A 174 -12.30 -2.43 -30.05
N ALA A 175 -12.92 -2.28 -28.87
CA ALA A 175 -13.48 -3.39 -28.08
C ALA A 175 -14.37 -4.32 -28.92
N ARG A 176 -15.21 -3.76 -29.80
CA ARG A 176 -16.19 -4.51 -30.61
C ARG A 176 -15.56 -5.58 -31.50
N SER A 177 -14.34 -5.33 -31.96
CA SER A 177 -13.55 -6.24 -32.82
C SER A 177 -12.26 -6.73 -32.14
N PHE A 178 -12.08 -6.48 -30.83
CA PHE A 178 -10.86 -6.85 -30.13
C PHE A 178 -10.75 -8.38 -30.01
N GLN A 179 -9.71 -8.94 -30.61
CA GLN A 179 -9.36 -10.35 -30.49
C GLN A 179 -8.65 -10.56 -29.16
N LYS A 180 -9.26 -11.37 -28.27
CA LYS A 180 -8.67 -11.69 -26.96
C LYS A 180 -7.29 -12.33 -27.11
N VAL A 181 -6.37 -11.96 -26.23
CA VAL A 181 -5.01 -12.51 -26.17
C VAL A 181 -5.01 -13.93 -25.59
N LYS A 182 -3.97 -14.71 -25.88
CA LYS A 182 -3.75 -16.02 -25.24
C LYS A 182 -3.52 -15.84 -23.72
N PRO A 183 -3.65 -16.91 -22.91
CA PRO A 183 -3.31 -16.87 -21.48
C PRO A 183 -1.89 -16.38 -21.22
N GLN A 184 -1.64 -15.92 -19.99
CA GLN A 184 -0.34 -15.37 -19.59
C GLN A 184 0.70 -16.49 -19.46
N ALA A 185 1.95 -16.15 -19.77
CA ALA A 185 3.15 -16.91 -19.46
C ALA A 185 4.20 -15.96 -18.84
N TRP A 186 5.23 -16.51 -18.22
CA TRP A 186 6.30 -15.74 -17.59
C TRP A 186 7.63 -16.49 -17.67
N PHE A 187 8.71 -15.74 -17.79
CA PHE A 187 10.08 -16.24 -17.68
C PHE A 187 10.79 -15.49 -16.55
N PHE A 188 11.27 -16.23 -15.56
CA PHE A 188 12.08 -15.72 -14.47
C PHE A 188 13.53 -16.10 -14.73
N ALA A 189 14.40 -15.10 -14.86
CA ALA A 189 15.83 -15.30 -15.07
C ALA A 189 16.51 -15.77 -13.76
N PRO A 190 17.63 -16.50 -13.84
CA PRO A 190 18.48 -16.74 -12.68
C PRO A 190 18.90 -15.42 -12.00
N TRP A 191 19.04 -15.42 -10.67
CA TRP A 191 19.58 -14.26 -9.94
C TRP A 191 20.98 -13.91 -10.47
N VAL A 192 21.18 -12.63 -10.80
CA VAL A 192 22.44 -12.12 -11.36
C VAL A 192 23.23 -11.40 -10.29
N HIS A 193 24.25 -12.07 -9.74
CA HIS A 193 25.14 -11.47 -8.75
C HIS A 193 26.17 -10.55 -9.38
N VAL A 194 26.23 -9.33 -8.84
CA VAL A 194 27.14 -8.26 -9.25
C VAL A 194 28.17 -8.02 -8.14
N LYS A 195 27.68 -7.73 -6.92
CA LYS A 195 28.47 -7.53 -5.70
C LYS A 195 29.64 -6.53 -5.90
N GLN A 196 29.41 -5.47 -6.66
CA GLN A 196 30.36 -4.39 -6.96
C GLN A 196 29.93 -3.04 -6.35
N PRO A 197 30.89 -2.16 -5.97
CA PRO A 197 30.58 -0.80 -5.57
C PRO A 197 29.99 0.00 -6.72
N ILE A 198 29.04 0.88 -6.42
CA ILE A 198 28.40 1.77 -7.39
C ILE A 198 29.31 3.00 -7.59
N PRO A 199 29.65 3.38 -8.83
CA PRO A 199 30.43 4.59 -9.10
C PRO A 199 29.56 5.84 -8.98
N GLN A 200 30.20 6.95 -8.58
CA GLN A 200 29.56 8.26 -8.40
C GLN A 200 29.63 9.16 -9.65
N GLY A 201 28.60 9.99 -9.80
CA GLY A 201 28.52 11.06 -10.81
C GLY A 201 28.17 10.53 -12.21
N ASP A 202 28.92 10.96 -13.23
CA ASP A 202 28.63 10.69 -14.65
C ASP A 202 28.84 9.21 -15.09
N GLN A 203 29.12 8.31 -14.16
CA GLN A 203 29.39 6.89 -14.43
C GLN A 203 28.33 6.00 -13.80
N GLY A 204 27.93 4.95 -14.52
CA GLY A 204 27.05 3.89 -14.02
C GLY A 204 27.71 2.53 -14.05
N LEU A 205 27.23 1.63 -13.21
CA LEU A 205 27.58 0.22 -13.17
C LEU A 205 26.55 -0.56 -14.00
N ALA A 206 26.95 -1.08 -15.16
CA ALA A 206 26.11 -1.91 -16.01
C ALA A 206 26.29 -3.40 -15.71
N ALA A 207 25.18 -4.12 -15.57
CA ALA A 207 25.13 -5.59 -15.51
C ALA A 207 24.11 -6.10 -16.53
N SER A 208 24.47 -7.13 -17.30
CA SER A 208 23.67 -7.65 -18.42
C SER A 208 23.33 -9.12 -18.25
N PHE A 209 22.17 -9.54 -18.76
CA PHE A 209 21.77 -10.94 -18.86
C PHE A 209 21.25 -11.25 -20.28
N GLU A 210 21.73 -12.35 -20.88
CA GLU A 210 21.29 -12.79 -22.21
C GLU A 210 20.10 -13.74 -22.09
N VAL A 211 18.92 -13.27 -22.49
CA VAL A 211 17.71 -14.10 -22.58
C VAL A 211 17.73 -14.81 -23.94
N THR A 212 17.95 -16.12 -23.94
CA THR A 212 18.01 -16.90 -25.18
C THR A 212 16.61 -17.28 -25.68
N LYS A 213 16.51 -17.63 -26.98
CA LYS A 213 15.25 -18.13 -27.54
C LYS A 213 14.75 -19.38 -26.83
N ASP A 214 15.65 -20.30 -26.51
CA ASP A 214 15.28 -21.62 -25.98
C ASP A 214 14.72 -21.49 -24.55
N MET A 215 15.26 -20.58 -23.74
CA MET A 215 14.70 -20.21 -22.42
C MET A 215 13.24 -19.75 -22.51
N LEU A 216 12.91 -18.87 -23.47
CA LEU A 216 11.54 -18.38 -23.63
C LEU A 216 10.61 -19.44 -24.23
N GLN A 217 11.15 -20.31 -25.09
CA GLN A 217 10.38 -21.42 -25.66
C GLN A 217 10.08 -22.52 -24.63
N GLU A 218 10.97 -22.76 -23.66
CA GLU A 218 10.73 -23.61 -22.49
C GLU A 218 9.72 -22.98 -21.53
N ALA A 219 9.86 -21.67 -21.25
CA ALA A 219 8.92 -20.89 -20.44
C ALA A 219 7.56 -20.60 -21.13
N ASN A 220 7.34 -21.13 -22.34
CA ASN A 220 6.13 -20.93 -23.14
C ASN A 220 5.81 -19.44 -23.42
N LEU A 221 6.77 -18.52 -23.41
CA LEU A 221 6.56 -17.06 -23.58
C LEU A 221 6.82 -16.63 -25.04
N GLU A 222 5.82 -16.01 -25.68
CA GLU A 222 5.89 -15.56 -27.09
C GLU A 222 6.38 -14.12 -27.22
N ARG A 223 5.87 -13.23 -26.35
CA ARG A 223 6.12 -11.79 -26.38
C ARG A 223 5.86 -11.15 -25.02
N VAL A 224 6.62 -10.10 -24.72
CA VAL A 224 6.57 -9.34 -23.47
C VAL A 224 5.32 -8.46 -23.42
N GLU A 225 4.72 -8.36 -22.24
CA GLU A 225 3.70 -7.38 -21.84
C GLU A 225 4.31 -6.46 -20.78
N HIS A 226 4.67 -7.02 -19.62
CA HIS A 226 5.32 -6.34 -18.51
C HIS A 226 6.73 -6.88 -18.30
N VAL A 227 7.62 -6.01 -17.85
CA VAL A 227 8.93 -6.41 -17.30
C VAL A 227 8.99 -5.96 -15.85
N THR A 228 9.39 -6.85 -14.96
CA THR A 228 9.69 -6.50 -13.57
C THR A 228 11.12 -6.88 -13.22
N VAL A 229 11.78 -6.06 -12.40
CA VAL A 229 13.14 -6.31 -11.93
C VAL A 229 13.17 -6.18 -10.42
N THR A 230 13.39 -7.30 -9.72
CA THR A 230 13.65 -7.33 -8.28
C THR A 230 15.13 -7.02 -8.06
N MET A 231 15.47 -6.16 -7.09
CA MET A 231 16.83 -5.63 -6.91
C MET A 231 17.25 -5.48 -5.44
N ASN A 232 18.50 -5.86 -5.17
CA ASN A 232 19.17 -5.63 -3.90
C ASN A 232 20.35 -4.66 -4.05
N ILE A 233 20.23 -3.49 -3.44
CA ILE A 233 21.23 -2.41 -3.43
C ILE A 233 21.34 -1.84 -2.02
N LYS A 234 22.53 -1.86 -1.43
CA LYS A 234 22.81 -1.19 -0.14
C LYS A 234 23.38 0.19 -0.44
N HIS A 235 22.79 1.27 0.08
CA HIS A 235 23.24 2.66 -0.20
C HIS A 235 23.07 3.61 0.98
N GLY A 236 24.06 4.46 1.26
CA GLY A 236 24.06 5.42 2.37
C GLY A 236 23.03 6.56 2.26
N LYS A 237 22.46 6.76 1.07
CA LYS A 237 21.29 7.62 0.81
C LYS A 237 20.57 7.12 -0.43
N ARG A 238 19.36 6.58 -0.29
CA ARG A 238 18.60 5.96 -1.39
C ARG A 238 18.19 6.95 -2.48
N GLY A 239 17.95 8.21 -2.13
CA GLY A 239 17.53 9.26 -3.06
C GLY A 239 18.57 9.66 -4.11
N ASP A 240 19.83 9.27 -3.93
CA ASP A 240 20.95 9.55 -4.88
C ASP A 240 21.06 8.47 -5.98
N LEU A 241 20.29 7.37 -5.85
CA LEU A 241 20.28 6.28 -6.84
C LEU A 241 19.37 6.59 -8.03
N SER A 242 19.83 6.23 -9.23
CA SER A 242 18.98 6.00 -10.40
C SER A 242 19.29 4.67 -11.06
N VAL A 243 18.27 4.06 -11.67
CA VAL A 243 18.36 2.76 -12.34
C VAL A 243 17.65 2.81 -13.68
N ASP A 244 18.42 2.59 -14.74
CA ASP A 244 17.93 2.39 -16.10
C ASP A 244 17.92 0.88 -16.44
N LEU A 245 16.84 0.40 -17.06
CA LEU A 245 16.78 -0.91 -17.71
C LEU A 245 16.75 -0.70 -19.23
N ILE A 246 17.71 -1.32 -19.93
CA ILE A 246 17.86 -1.27 -21.37
C ILE A 246 17.51 -2.64 -21.96
N SER A 247 16.55 -2.68 -22.88
CA SER A 247 16.12 -3.92 -23.54
C SER A 247 16.97 -4.29 -24.76
N PRO A 248 16.82 -5.51 -25.33
CA PRO A 248 17.49 -5.90 -26.57
C PRO A 248 17.16 -5.00 -27.77
N ALA A 249 16.00 -4.32 -27.77
CA ALA A 249 15.64 -3.31 -28.77
C ALA A 249 16.26 -1.92 -28.51
N ASN A 250 17.06 -1.75 -27.44
CA ASN A 250 17.62 -0.50 -26.93
C ASN A 250 16.55 0.50 -26.43
N LEU A 251 15.40 0.01 -25.95
CA LEU A 251 14.42 0.85 -25.25
C LEU A 251 14.85 1.01 -23.79
N VAL A 252 14.72 2.22 -23.24
CA VAL A 252 15.26 2.57 -21.91
C VAL A 252 14.13 2.88 -20.95
N SER A 253 13.89 1.96 -19.99
CA SER A 253 12.99 2.18 -18.87
C SER A 253 13.75 2.80 -17.70
N HIS A 254 13.36 4.01 -17.29
CA HIS A 254 13.80 4.58 -16.02
C HIS A 254 13.02 3.87 -14.91
N LEU A 255 13.61 2.83 -14.33
CA LEU A 255 13.00 2.04 -13.24
C LEU A 255 12.99 2.86 -11.94
N SER A 256 14.12 3.50 -11.63
CA SER A 256 14.22 4.46 -10.54
C SER A 256 14.92 5.74 -10.98
N VAL A 257 14.56 6.85 -10.33
CA VAL A 257 15.09 8.19 -10.59
C VAL A 257 15.55 8.83 -9.29
N ILE A 258 16.39 9.86 -9.40
CA ILE A 258 16.83 10.71 -8.29
C ILE A 258 15.59 11.25 -7.56
N ARG A 259 15.60 11.14 -6.23
CA ARG A 259 14.58 11.75 -5.34
C ARG A 259 15.31 12.41 -4.18
N HIS A 260 15.66 13.70 -4.31
CA HIS A 260 16.63 14.32 -3.40
C HIS A 260 16.18 14.28 -1.92
N GLN A 261 14.86 14.20 -1.68
CA GLN A 261 14.24 14.12 -0.35
C GLN A 261 14.28 12.72 0.30
N ASP A 262 14.67 11.64 -0.40
CA ASP A 262 14.75 10.30 0.21
C ASP A 262 16.13 10.07 0.87
N PHE A 263 16.19 10.38 2.17
CA PHE A 263 17.39 10.20 3.02
C PHE A 263 17.51 8.81 3.67
N SER A 264 16.74 7.81 3.23
CA SER A 264 16.85 6.43 3.74
C SER A 264 18.23 5.81 3.48
N VAL A 265 18.70 5.01 4.44
CA VAL A 265 19.93 4.19 4.36
C VAL A 265 19.65 2.73 3.98
N ASP A 266 18.38 2.37 3.79
CA ASP A 266 17.93 0.99 3.59
C ASP A 266 18.22 0.50 2.16
N GLY A 267 18.39 1.45 1.22
CA GLY A 267 18.55 1.16 -0.20
C GLY A 267 17.35 0.41 -0.78
N TYR A 268 17.62 -0.52 -1.70
CA TYR A 268 16.61 -1.44 -2.25
C TYR A 268 16.85 -2.82 -1.63
N ASN A 269 15.80 -3.38 -1.01
CA ASN A 269 15.80 -4.69 -0.37
C ASN A 269 14.59 -5.45 -0.91
N ASP A 270 14.84 -6.41 -1.80
CA ASP A 270 13.87 -7.16 -2.61
C ASP A 270 12.81 -6.26 -3.27
N TRP A 271 13.19 -5.01 -3.59
CA TRP A 271 12.28 -4.08 -4.23
C TRP A 271 12.13 -4.45 -5.70
N THR A 272 10.89 -4.67 -6.12
CA THR A 272 10.55 -5.00 -7.50
C THR A 272 10.05 -3.75 -8.21
N PHE A 273 10.83 -3.25 -9.16
CA PHE A 273 10.40 -2.22 -10.11
C PHE A 273 9.65 -2.86 -11.28
N MET A 274 8.79 -2.09 -11.96
CA MET A 274 8.01 -2.55 -13.13
C MET A 274 8.08 -1.57 -14.30
N SER A 275 8.02 -2.10 -15.53
CA SER A 275 7.86 -1.31 -16.75
C SER A 275 6.89 -1.94 -17.75
N VAL A 276 6.09 -1.08 -18.38
CA VAL A 276 5.25 -1.42 -19.55
C VAL A 276 5.84 -0.95 -20.89
N LEU A 277 6.95 -0.18 -20.92
CA LEU A 277 7.57 0.32 -22.16
C LEU A 277 7.85 -0.80 -23.19
N HIS A 278 8.23 -1.97 -22.70
CA HIS A 278 8.71 -3.12 -23.45
C HIS A 278 7.58 -3.96 -24.10
N TRP A 279 6.33 -3.50 -24.04
CA TRP A 279 5.17 -4.24 -24.55
C TRP A 279 5.30 -4.56 -26.05
N GLY A 280 5.25 -5.85 -26.37
CA GLY A 280 5.41 -6.38 -27.73
C GLY A 280 6.85 -6.69 -28.15
N GLU A 281 7.86 -6.48 -27.29
CA GLU A 281 9.20 -7.03 -27.53
C GLU A 281 9.19 -8.57 -27.48
N SER A 282 10.11 -9.22 -28.21
CA SER A 282 10.27 -10.68 -28.19
C SER A 282 10.95 -11.20 -26.92
N GLY A 283 11.54 -10.33 -26.10
CA GLY A 283 12.31 -10.69 -24.92
C GLY A 283 13.73 -11.22 -25.20
N ILE A 284 14.03 -11.67 -26.42
CA ILE A 284 15.29 -12.35 -26.77
C ILE A 284 16.45 -11.35 -26.92
N GLY A 285 17.57 -11.63 -26.25
CA GLY A 285 18.83 -10.88 -26.33
C GLY A 285 19.29 -10.33 -24.98
N ASN A 286 20.20 -9.36 -25.02
CA ASN A 286 20.78 -8.77 -23.81
C ASN A 286 19.85 -7.73 -23.17
N TRP A 287 19.39 -8.03 -21.96
CA TRP A 287 18.81 -7.05 -21.04
C TRP A 287 19.91 -6.50 -20.15
N THR A 288 19.99 -5.17 -20.00
CA THR A 288 21.06 -4.52 -19.21
C THR A 288 20.47 -3.56 -18.19
N VAL A 289 20.75 -3.81 -16.91
CA VAL A 289 20.47 -2.87 -15.82
C VAL A 289 21.70 -1.98 -15.62
N VAL A 290 21.49 -0.67 -15.49
CA VAL A 290 22.54 0.32 -15.20
C VAL A 290 22.19 1.09 -13.94
N VAL A 291 23.00 0.92 -12.90
CA VAL A 291 22.85 1.60 -11.60
C VAL A 291 23.83 2.76 -11.52
N LYS A 292 23.37 3.94 -11.09
CA LYS A 292 24.20 5.15 -10.89
C LYS A 292 23.96 5.73 -9.50
N ASP A 293 25.02 6.12 -8.80
CA ASP A 293 24.97 7.06 -7.67
C ASP A 293 25.23 8.46 -8.23
N THR A 294 24.18 9.27 -8.42
CA THR A 294 24.28 10.48 -9.26
C THR A 294 24.98 11.64 -8.56
N GLU A 295 25.13 11.59 -7.24
CA GLU A 295 25.60 12.69 -6.40
C GLU A 295 26.99 12.39 -5.82
N VAL A 296 28.03 13.12 -6.24
CA VAL A 296 29.40 12.94 -5.74
C VAL A 296 29.51 13.42 -4.29
N ASN A 297 29.25 12.51 -3.34
CA ASN A 297 29.10 12.85 -1.93
C ASN A 297 29.62 11.75 -0.98
N LYS A 298 29.38 11.90 0.33
CA LYS A 298 29.91 10.99 1.38
C LYS A 298 29.15 9.67 1.52
N TYR A 299 27.93 9.59 0.98
CA TYR A 299 27.15 8.35 0.90
C TYR A 299 27.67 7.54 -0.28
N ASN A 300 27.62 6.22 -0.19
CA ASN A 300 28.03 5.31 -1.24
C ASN A 300 27.26 3.99 -1.10
N GLY A 301 27.51 3.04 -1.99
CA GLY A 301 26.91 1.72 -1.86
C GLY A 301 27.38 0.68 -2.87
N THR A 302 26.67 -0.45 -2.83
CA THR A 302 27.03 -1.69 -3.54
C THR A 302 25.80 -2.28 -4.19
N PHE A 303 25.88 -2.55 -5.48
CA PHE A 303 24.87 -3.32 -6.20
C PHE A 303 25.12 -4.80 -5.91
N ILE A 304 24.20 -5.47 -5.22
CA ILE A 304 24.36 -6.85 -4.76
C ILE A 304 23.96 -7.80 -5.89
N ASP A 305 22.68 -7.78 -6.26
CA ASP A 305 22.09 -8.58 -7.33
C ASP A 305 20.76 -8.02 -7.84
N TRP A 306 20.30 -8.61 -8.95
CA TRP A 306 19.00 -8.36 -9.57
C TRP A 306 18.43 -9.64 -10.19
N HIS A 307 17.10 -9.66 -10.35
CA HIS A 307 16.32 -10.77 -10.89
C HIS A 307 15.36 -10.22 -11.95
N LEU A 308 15.61 -10.57 -13.22
CA LEU A 308 14.75 -10.19 -14.35
C LEU A 308 13.56 -11.15 -14.45
N LYS A 309 12.35 -10.60 -14.38
CA LYS A 309 11.09 -11.36 -14.51
C LYS A 309 10.31 -10.78 -15.70
N LEU A 310 10.25 -11.52 -16.80
CA LEU A 310 9.50 -11.17 -18.02
C LEU A 310 8.11 -11.79 -17.95
N TRP A 311 7.07 -11.00 -18.23
CA TRP A 311 5.69 -11.43 -18.25
C TRP A 311 5.11 -11.20 -19.63
N GLY A 312 4.19 -12.05 -20.08
CA GLY A 312 3.42 -11.73 -21.28
C GLY A 312 2.59 -12.87 -21.84
N GLU A 313 2.48 -12.93 -23.16
CA GLU A 313 1.55 -13.82 -23.84
C GLU A 313 2.16 -15.19 -24.11
N SER A 314 1.43 -16.25 -23.78
CA SER A 314 1.87 -17.64 -24.03
C SER A 314 2.02 -17.97 -25.52
N ILE A 315 3.01 -18.80 -25.89
CA ILE A 315 3.13 -19.38 -27.25
C ILE A 315 1.94 -20.30 -27.50
N ASP A 316 1.78 -21.28 -26.62
CA ASP A 316 0.73 -22.30 -26.64
C ASP A 316 -0.20 -22.13 -25.45
N ALA A 317 -1.43 -21.68 -25.73
CA ALA A 317 -2.47 -21.47 -24.74
C ALA A 317 -2.87 -22.75 -23.97
N SER A 318 -2.64 -23.94 -24.53
CA SER A 318 -2.96 -25.22 -23.87
C SER A 318 -1.94 -25.64 -22.82
N LYS A 319 -0.76 -24.99 -22.79
CA LYS A 319 0.34 -25.24 -21.84
C LYS A 319 0.48 -24.15 -20.77
N ALA A 320 -0.31 -23.08 -20.85
CA ALA A 320 -0.27 -22.01 -19.87
C ALA A 320 -0.82 -22.50 -18.51
N THR A 321 -0.08 -22.24 -17.45
CA THR A 321 -0.44 -22.58 -16.07
C THR A 321 -0.91 -21.34 -15.32
N MET A 322 -1.61 -21.54 -14.19
CA MET A 322 -1.91 -20.45 -13.26
C MET A 322 -0.66 -20.12 -12.45
N LEU A 323 -0.36 -18.83 -12.28
CA LEU A 323 0.74 -18.39 -11.43
C LEU A 323 0.49 -18.85 -9.97
N PRO A 324 1.47 -19.46 -9.28
CA PRO A 324 1.34 -19.81 -7.87
C PRO A 324 0.99 -18.60 -6.99
N MET A 325 0.28 -18.85 -5.88
CA MET A 325 0.03 -17.81 -4.87
C MET A 325 1.36 -17.40 -4.22
N PRO A 326 1.66 -16.09 -4.11
CA PRO A 326 2.95 -15.64 -3.59
C PRO A 326 3.12 -16.04 -2.13
N SER A 327 4.37 -16.20 -1.70
CA SER A 327 4.77 -16.41 -0.31
C SER A 327 5.57 -15.22 0.23
N GLU A 328 5.94 -15.29 1.51
CA GLU A 328 6.88 -14.31 2.09
C GLU A 328 8.33 -14.59 1.67
N HIS A 329 8.59 -15.76 1.07
CA HIS A 329 9.92 -16.29 0.75
C HIS A 329 10.19 -16.44 -0.76
N ASP A 330 9.40 -15.78 -1.62
CA ASP A 330 9.50 -15.93 -3.09
C ASP A 330 10.82 -15.41 -3.66
N ASP A 331 11.52 -14.54 -2.93
CA ASP A 331 12.82 -13.94 -3.30
C ASP A 331 13.93 -14.24 -2.24
N ASP A 332 13.62 -15.01 -1.18
CA ASP A 332 14.58 -15.48 -0.15
C ASP A 332 15.71 -16.36 -0.72
N ASP A 333 15.59 -16.78 -1.98
CA ASP A 333 16.49 -17.73 -2.62
C ASP A 333 17.73 -17.10 -3.26
N HIS A 334 17.81 -15.76 -3.31
CA HIS A 334 18.94 -15.04 -3.91
C HIS A 334 20.30 -15.41 -3.33
N GLU A 335 20.44 -15.63 -2.01
CA GLU A 335 21.72 -16.06 -1.42
C GLU A 335 22.02 -17.57 -1.56
N LYS A 336 21.11 -18.38 -2.12
CA LYS A 336 21.21 -19.86 -2.09
C LYS A 336 21.94 -20.43 -3.31
N THR A 337 23.22 -20.78 -3.12
CA THR A 337 24.14 -21.35 -4.14
C THR A 337 23.73 -22.68 -4.81
N ALA A 338 22.57 -23.25 -4.45
CA ALA A 338 22.02 -24.48 -5.04
C ALA A 338 21.03 -24.22 -6.19
N ILE A 339 20.63 -22.97 -6.40
CA ILE A 339 19.72 -22.50 -7.46
C ILE A 339 20.58 -21.90 -8.58
N PRO A 340 20.13 -21.88 -9.85
CA PRO A 340 20.89 -21.23 -10.91
C PRO A 340 21.06 -19.73 -10.60
N THR A 341 22.26 -19.35 -10.20
CA THR A 341 22.71 -17.96 -9.99
C THR A 341 23.84 -17.66 -10.97
N THR A 342 23.80 -16.52 -11.66
CA THR A 342 24.81 -16.16 -12.66
C THR A 342 25.66 -14.98 -12.20
N THR A 343 26.94 -15.20 -11.90
CA THR A 343 27.88 -14.11 -11.66
C THR A 343 28.29 -13.50 -12.99
N VAL A 344 27.95 -12.23 -13.21
CA VAL A 344 28.28 -11.51 -14.45
C VAL A 344 29.34 -10.45 -14.19
N THR A 345 30.31 -10.32 -15.11
CA THR A 345 31.30 -9.24 -15.09
C THR A 345 30.63 -7.89 -15.38
N ALA A 346 30.14 -7.22 -14.34
CA ALA A 346 29.62 -5.87 -14.45
C ALA A 346 30.71 -4.90 -14.95
N SER A 347 30.30 -3.92 -15.76
CA SER A 347 31.19 -3.00 -16.46
C SER A 347 30.79 -1.54 -16.19
N THR A 348 31.77 -0.68 -15.94
CA THR A 348 31.52 0.77 -15.81
C THR A 348 31.17 1.37 -17.18
N THR A 349 30.06 2.11 -17.27
CA THR A 349 29.62 2.78 -18.50
C THR A 349 29.21 4.24 -18.24
N SER A 350 29.58 5.13 -19.15
CA SER A 350 29.13 6.52 -19.15
C SER A 350 27.88 6.66 -20.02
N LEU A 351 26.70 6.48 -19.42
CA LEU A 351 25.42 6.76 -20.08
C LEU A 351 25.01 8.21 -19.80
N SER A 352 25.31 9.09 -20.75
CA SER A 352 24.88 10.49 -20.74
C SER A 352 23.37 10.57 -20.60
N LEU A 353 22.90 11.09 -19.46
CA LEU A 353 21.51 11.49 -19.30
C LEU A 353 21.19 12.57 -20.34
N GLU A 354 20.11 12.41 -21.10
CA GLU A 354 19.41 13.54 -21.70
C GLU A 354 18.79 14.37 -20.58
N THR A 355 19.60 15.22 -19.95
CA THR A 355 19.14 16.23 -19.01
C THR A 355 18.33 17.25 -19.79
N SER A 356 17.02 16.99 -19.87
CA SER A 356 15.98 17.91 -20.38
C SER A 356 15.87 19.15 -19.47
N SER A 357 16.94 19.92 -19.47
CA SER A 357 17.18 21.13 -18.70
C SER A 357 16.58 22.36 -19.39
N THR A 358 15.51 22.16 -20.17
CA THR A 358 14.56 23.23 -20.44
C THR A 358 13.90 23.62 -19.14
N ALA A 359 14.52 24.58 -18.44
CA ALA A 359 13.94 25.35 -17.35
C ALA A 359 12.81 26.25 -17.90
N ALA A 360 11.78 25.63 -18.47
CA ALA A 360 10.48 26.24 -18.64
C ALA A 360 10.00 26.63 -17.25
N THR A 361 9.72 27.92 -17.05
CA THR A 361 9.26 28.43 -15.76
C THR A 361 7.92 27.80 -15.41
N ILE A 362 7.94 26.69 -14.67
CA ILE A 362 6.74 26.10 -14.07
C ILE A 362 6.23 27.13 -13.08
N ALA A 363 5.28 27.94 -13.55
CA ALA A 363 4.54 28.86 -12.72
C ALA A 363 3.71 28.01 -11.76
N ILE A 364 4.26 27.78 -10.56
CA ILE A 364 3.62 27.04 -9.47
C ILE A 364 2.20 27.59 -9.32
N PRO A 365 1.16 26.82 -9.69
CA PRO A 365 -0.20 27.27 -9.46
C PRO A 365 -0.39 27.41 -7.96
N THR A 366 -0.90 28.54 -7.50
CA THR A 366 -1.19 28.73 -6.08
C THR A 366 -2.09 27.61 -5.59
N ASP A 367 -1.66 26.87 -4.56
CA ASP A 367 -2.42 25.78 -3.97
C ASP A 367 -3.85 26.24 -3.67
N HIS A 368 -4.84 25.43 -4.05
CA HIS A 368 -6.24 25.82 -3.89
C HIS A 368 -6.56 25.82 -2.38
N PRO A 369 -6.90 26.96 -1.76
CA PRO A 369 -6.87 27.13 -0.30
C PRO A 369 -7.95 26.35 0.47
N GLU A 370 -8.67 25.46 -0.20
CA GLU A 370 -9.80 24.69 0.32
C GLU A 370 -9.61 23.17 0.13
N ARG A 371 -8.37 22.66 0.18
CA ARG A 371 -8.14 21.24 0.52
C ARG A 371 -8.77 21.00 1.90
N PRO A 372 -9.72 20.04 2.07
CA PRO A 372 -10.40 19.82 3.34
C PRO A 372 -9.44 19.43 4.47
N GLN A 373 -9.11 20.38 5.35
CA GLN A 373 -8.40 20.12 6.60
C GLN A 373 -9.37 19.94 7.77
N LYS A 374 -8.98 19.07 8.71
CA LYS A 374 -9.76 18.72 9.89
C LYS A 374 -10.02 19.98 10.75
N PRO A 375 -11.28 20.32 11.08
CA PRO A 375 -11.59 21.61 11.70
C PRO A 375 -10.94 21.75 13.09
N PRO A 376 -10.28 22.88 13.39
CA PRO A 376 -9.67 23.12 14.70
C PRO A 376 -10.73 23.32 15.78
N LYS A 377 -10.42 22.92 17.02
CA LYS A 377 -11.30 23.17 18.17
C LYS A 377 -11.35 24.65 18.50
N ALA A 378 -12.55 25.21 18.61
CA ALA A 378 -12.75 26.59 19.05
C ALA A 378 -12.27 26.81 20.50
N SER A 379 -11.27 27.68 20.67
CA SER A 379 -10.98 28.34 21.94
C SER A 379 -11.62 29.73 21.92
N GLY A 380 -12.62 29.95 22.78
CA GLY A 380 -13.33 31.23 22.82
C GLY A 380 -12.47 32.36 23.38
N THR A 381 -12.20 33.38 22.57
CA THR A 381 -11.70 34.67 23.05
C THR A 381 -12.80 35.39 23.85
N LYS A 382 -12.43 35.90 25.03
CA LYS A 382 -13.20 36.93 25.75
C LYS A 382 -12.45 38.24 25.65
N ASN A 383 -13.18 39.33 25.42
CA ASN A 383 -12.67 40.68 25.67
C ASN A 383 -13.85 41.60 26.05
N GLU A 384 -13.53 42.70 26.76
CA GLU A 384 -14.47 43.78 27.15
C GLU A 384 -15.63 43.35 28.10
N GLY A 385 -16.23 44.25 28.90
CA GLY A 385 -15.88 45.64 29.17
C GLY A 385 -16.99 46.39 29.95
N ALA A 386 -16.63 46.98 31.09
CA ALA A 386 -17.31 48.09 31.79
C ALA A 386 -18.80 47.98 32.27
N ALA A 387 -18.95 48.09 33.60
CA ALA A 387 -19.81 49.04 34.34
C ALA A 387 -21.36 48.98 34.32
N ALA A 388 -21.92 48.77 35.52
CA ALA A 388 -23.08 49.51 36.06
C ALA A 388 -22.97 49.58 37.60
N THR A 389 -23.49 50.63 38.25
CA THR A 389 -23.16 50.97 39.65
C THR A 389 -24.37 51.35 40.51
N ALA A 390 -24.42 50.82 41.74
CA ALA A 390 -25.09 51.42 42.92
C ALA A 390 -24.27 50.99 44.18
N THR A 391 -23.73 51.87 45.04
CA THR A 391 -24.35 52.91 45.90
C THR A 391 -25.20 52.25 47.01
N ALA A 392 -24.94 52.39 48.33
CA ALA A 392 -24.09 53.36 49.05
C ALA A 392 -23.39 52.82 50.33
N THR A 393 -22.20 53.37 50.61
CA THR A 393 -21.76 54.02 51.86
C THR A 393 -22.32 53.59 53.24
N ALA A 394 -21.46 53.13 54.17
CA ALA A 394 -21.22 53.75 55.49
C ALA A 394 -20.18 53.02 56.40
N THR A 395 -18.95 53.55 56.43
CA THR A 395 -18.15 53.95 57.62
C THR A 395 -18.06 53.09 58.92
N ALA A 396 -16.82 52.75 59.31
CA ALA A 396 -16.28 52.57 60.69
C ALA A 396 -16.72 51.38 61.58
N SER A 397 -15.89 50.86 62.52
CA SER A 397 -14.42 50.98 62.69
C SER A 397 -13.84 50.04 63.78
N THR A 398 -12.62 49.55 63.55
CA THR A 398 -11.54 49.23 64.53
C THR A 398 -11.69 48.11 65.59
N SER A 399 -10.52 47.54 65.93
CA SER A 399 -10.16 46.80 67.16
C SER A 399 -10.60 45.34 67.29
N ALA A 400 -9.75 44.40 67.75
CA ALA A 400 -8.30 44.47 67.98
C ALA A 400 -7.65 43.06 67.93
N VAL A 401 -6.32 43.01 67.81
CA VAL A 401 -5.48 41.81 67.90
C VAL A 401 -4.91 41.69 69.33
N PRO A 402 -4.71 40.47 69.85
CA PRO A 402 -3.35 40.06 70.21
C PRO A 402 -2.96 38.67 69.70
N THR A 403 -1.66 38.42 69.59
CA THR A 403 -1.03 37.16 69.14
C THR A 403 -0.20 36.52 70.27
N SER A 404 0.36 35.33 69.99
CA SER A 404 1.38 34.59 70.79
C SER A 404 0.85 33.83 72.02
N SER A 405 1.38 32.66 72.43
CA SER A 405 2.50 31.84 71.91
C SER A 405 2.42 30.35 72.33
N THR A 406 2.93 29.45 71.46
CA THR A 406 3.65 28.16 71.73
C THR A 406 3.12 27.10 72.71
N ASP A 407 2.73 25.93 72.16
CA ASP A 407 3.30 24.56 72.32
C ASP A 407 4.29 24.22 73.49
N PRO A 408 4.53 22.91 73.85
CA PRO A 408 3.98 21.65 73.31
C PRO A 408 3.70 20.48 74.33
N THR A 409 3.35 19.29 73.78
CA THR A 409 3.79 17.90 74.15
C THR A 409 2.89 16.92 74.95
N ALA A 410 2.90 15.66 74.46
CA ALA A 410 2.77 14.36 75.17
C ALA A 410 1.42 13.59 75.25
N VAL A 411 1.55 12.25 75.30
CA VAL A 411 0.57 11.13 75.22
C VAL A 411 0.81 10.17 76.42
N PRO A 412 0.14 8.99 76.64
CA PRO A 412 -0.95 8.29 75.92
C PRO A 412 -2.13 7.75 76.79
N ALA A 413 -3.18 7.19 76.16
CA ALA A 413 -4.07 6.14 76.74
C ALA A 413 -4.86 5.36 75.65
N GLU A 414 -5.30 4.14 76.00
CA GLU A 414 -6.17 3.20 75.25
C GLU A 414 -7.65 3.36 75.67
N SER A 415 -8.71 2.86 75.00
CA SER A 415 -8.94 2.44 73.60
C SER A 415 -10.45 2.25 73.34
N GLU A 416 -10.99 2.70 72.20
CA GLU A 416 -12.25 2.23 71.57
C GLU A 416 -12.24 2.55 70.07
N VAL A 417 -13.02 1.81 69.24
CA VAL A 417 -13.07 1.99 67.78
C VAL A 417 -14.46 2.50 67.36
N THR A 418 -14.63 3.82 67.35
CA THR A 418 -15.92 4.52 67.26
C THR A 418 -16.32 5.01 65.85
N TRP A 419 -15.58 4.64 64.79
CA TRP A 419 -15.73 5.22 63.44
C TRP A 419 -16.70 4.47 62.49
N LEU A 420 -16.93 3.16 62.65
CA LEU A 420 -17.68 2.36 61.67
C LEU A 420 -19.22 2.48 61.80
N PRO A 421 -19.96 2.91 60.77
CA PRO A 421 -21.43 2.98 60.79
C PRO A 421 -22.11 1.62 60.91
N SER A 422 -23.32 1.61 61.48
CA SER A 422 -24.02 0.42 61.97
C SER A 422 -24.53 -0.59 60.92
N PHE A 423 -24.41 -0.32 59.61
CA PHE A 423 -24.99 -1.18 58.57
C PHE A 423 -24.04 -2.28 58.04
N PHE A 424 -22.75 -2.24 58.35
CA PHE A 424 -21.78 -3.23 57.87
C PHE A 424 -21.82 -4.56 58.66
N PRO A 425 -21.72 -5.72 57.99
CA PRO A 425 -21.75 -7.02 58.64
C PRO A 425 -20.49 -7.26 59.50
N LYS A 426 -20.70 -7.55 60.78
CA LYS A 426 -19.64 -7.82 61.76
C LYS A 426 -19.30 -9.31 61.80
N PHE A 427 -18.45 -9.76 60.87
CA PHE A 427 -17.79 -11.05 61.01
C PHE A 427 -16.87 -11.04 62.24
N GLY A 428 -16.87 -12.12 63.03
CA GLY A 428 -16.25 -12.19 64.36
C GLY A 428 -14.73 -12.26 64.39
N ALA A 429 -14.04 -11.35 63.69
CA ALA A 429 -12.58 -11.22 63.68
C ALA A 429 -12.12 -9.98 64.46
N SER A 430 -10.81 -9.91 64.79
CA SER A 430 -10.27 -8.80 65.58
C SER A 430 -10.43 -7.43 64.89
N ALA A 431 -10.40 -6.35 65.67
CA ALA A 431 -10.46 -4.99 65.11
C ALA A 431 -9.34 -4.70 64.09
N ARG A 432 -8.14 -5.26 64.29
CA ARG A 432 -7.04 -5.20 63.31
C ARG A 432 -7.36 -6.01 62.05
N SER A 433 -7.95 -7.19 62.18
CA SER A 433 -8.38 -8.03 61.05
C SER A 433 -9.45 -7.33 60.21
N LEU A 434 -10.46 -6.71 60.83
CA LEU A 434 -11.47 -5.92 60.11
C LEU A 434 -10.84 -4.74 59.35
N ALA A 435 -9.93 -4.00 59.99
CA ALA A 435 -9.24 -2.88 59.34
C ALA A 435 -8.44 -3.33 58.10
N TRP A 436 -7.74 -4.47 58.16
CA TRP A 436 -7.05 -5.05 57.01
C TRP A 436 -8.01 -5.52 55.91
N ILE A 437 -9.15 -6.14 56.27
CA ILE A 437 -10.15 -6.60 55.28
C ILE A 437 -10.77 -5.41 54.54
N TYR A 438 -11.25 -4.38 55.25
CA TYR A 438 -11.83 -3.19 54.61
C TYR A 438 -10.78 -2.34 53.89
N GLY A 439 -9.53 -2.30 54.37
CA GLY A 439 -8.41 -1.70 53.65
C GLY A 439 -8.10 -2.42 52.33
N ALA A 440 -8.05 -3.75 52.35
CA ALA A 440 -7.85 -4.57 51.15
C ALA A 440 -9.00 -4.41 50.14
N ILE A 441 -10.26 -4.40 50.60
CA ILE A 441 -11.44 -4.12 49.74
C ILE A 441 -11.34 -2.72 49.13
N GLY A 442 -10.95 -1.70 49.90
CA GLY A 442 -10.72 -0.34 49.39
C GLY A 442 -9.62 -0.28 48.33
N LEU A 443 -8.52 -1.01 48.53
CA LEU A 443 -7.40 -1.09 47.59
C LEU A 443 -7.80 -1.85 46.30
N ILE A 444 -8.55 -2.94 46.43
CA ILE A 444 -9.12 -3.68 45.28
C ILE A 444 -10.08 -2.79 44.49
N LEU A 445 -10.98 -2.05 45.15
CA LEU A 445 -11.88 -1.11 44.47
C LEU A 445 -11.13 0.04 43.79
N ALA A 446 -10.07 0.56 44.41
CA ALA A 446 -9.19 1.55 43.78
C ALA A 446 -8.43 0.97 42.56
N PHE A 447 -7.96 -0.27 42.65
CA PHE A 447 -7.31 -0.98 41.54
C PHE A 447 -8.29 -1.25 40.39
N CYS A 448 -9.49 -1.79 40.66
CA CYS A 448 -10.52 -2.00 39.65
C CYS A 448 -11.00 -0.68 39.03
N GLY A 449 -11.12 0.39 39.81
CA GLY A 449 -11.40 1.75 39.30
C GLY A 449 -10.28 2.28 38.41
N GLY A 450 -9.02 2.12 38.83
CA GLY A 450 -7.84 2.47 38.03
C GLY A 450 -7.75 1.68 36.72
N LEU A 451 -8.02 0.37 36.78
CA LEU A 451 -8.07 -0.52 35.61
C LEU A 451 -9.22 -0.14 34.66
N ALA A 452 -10.40 0.19 35.18
CA ALA A 452 -11.53 0.68 34.37
C ALA A 452 -11.21 2.02 33.69
N VAL A 453 -10.57 2.96 34.40
CA VAL A 453 -10.11 4.24 33.82
C VAL A 453 -8.98 4.01 32.80
N TYR A 454 -8.07 3.07 33.04
CA TYR A 454 -7.02 2.68 32.11
C TYR A 454 -7.61 2.07 30.83
N LEU A 455 -8.51 1.07 30.95
CA LEU A 455 -9.17 0.43 29.81
C LEU A 455 -10.06 1.41 29.03
N TYR A 456 -10.73 2.34 29.73
CA TYR A 456 -11.51 3.42 29.08
C TYR A 456 -10.59 4.39 28.32
N ARG A 457 -9.44 4.78 28.89
CA ARG A 457 -8.43 5.60 28.20
C ARG A 457 -7.77 4.86 27.04
N ALA A 458 -7.46 3.57 27.19
CA ALA A 458 -6.92 2.73 26.14
C ALA A 458 -7.91 2.56 24.98
N ARG A 459 -9.21 2.36 25.27
CA ARG A 459 -10.28 2.35 24.27
C ARG A 459 -10.41 3.71 23.56
N LEU A 460 -10.37 4.81 24.30
CA LEU A 460 -10.34 6.17 23.73
C LEU A 460 -9.07 6.48 22.93
N GLN A 461 -7.94 5.85 23.24
CA GLN A 461 -6.70 5.96 22.45
C GLN A 461 -6.78 5.10 21.19
N ARG A 462 -7.29 3.85 21.24
CA ARG A 462 -7.55 3.03 20.04
C ARG A 462 -8.49 3.76 19.08
N LEU A 463 -9.64 4.22 19.56
CA LEU A 463 -10.63 5.02 18.79
C LEU A 463 -10.11 6.37 18.27
N ARG A 464 -8.91 6.82 18.66
CA ARG A 464 -8.32 8.09 18.23
C ARG A 464 -7.03 7.91 17.42
N ASN A 465 -6.38 6.75 17.54
CA ASN A 465 -5.15 6.40 16.83
C ASN A 465 -5.41 5.43 15.67
N ASN A 466 -6.50 4.66 15.68
CA ASN A 466 -6.91 3.81 14.56
C ASN A 466 -8.29 4.21 14.01
N PRO A 467 -8.35 5.10 12.99
CA PRO A 467 -9.58 5.50 12.32
C PRO A 467 -9.90 4.62 11.09
N ARG A 468 -9.39 3.38 11.02
CA ARG A 468 -9.52 2.49 9.84
C ARG A 468 -10.32 1.20 10.05
N ASP A 469 -10.59 0.80 11.29
CA ASP A 469 -11.28 -0.48 11.57
C ASP A 469 -12.80 -0.46 11.27
N GLU A 470 -13.42 0.72 11.13
CA GLU A 470 -14.85 0.83 10.75
C GLU A 470 -15.12 0.60 9.24
N TRP A 471 -14.11 0.11 8.49
CA TRP A 471 -14.21 -0.28 7.08
C TRP A 471 -13.58 -1.65 6.80
N GLU A 472 -13.46 -2.51 7.82
CA GLU A 472 -13.29 -3.94 7.59
C GLU A 472 -14.55 -4.48 6.88
N PHE A 473 -14.36 -5.25 5.80
CA PHE A 473 -15.47 -5.83 5.06
C PHE A 473 -16.07 -6.95 5.89
N ASP A 474 -17.28 -6.73 6.41
CA ASP A 474 -18.13 -7.77 6.99
C ASP A 474 -18.35 -8.84 5.90
N LEU A 475 -17.65 -9.97 6.01
CA LEU A 475 -17.77 -11.07 5.05
C LEU A 475 -19.19 -11.61 5.16
N LEU A 476 -19.83 -11.84 4.00
CA LEU A 476 -21.19 -12.38 3.95
C LEU A 476 -21.18 -13.86 4.36
N GLU A 477 -21.29 -14.10 5.68
CA GLU A 477 -21.67 -15.39 6.24
C GLU A 477 -23.14 -15.68 5.91
N ASP A 478 -23.37 -16.42 4.84
CA ASP A 478 -24.57 -17.23 4.64
C ASP A 478 -24.14 -18.62 4.12
N GLU A 479 -24.78 -19.67 4.65
CA GLU A 479 -24.69 -21.09 4.22
C GLU A 479 -23.39 -21.90 4.49
N GLU A 480 -22.84 -21.87 5.70
CA GLU A 480 -22.38 -23.11 6.36
C GLU A 480 -23.01 -23.28 7.75
N ARG A 481 -23.79 -24.35 7.97
CA ARG A 481 -24.41 -24.63 9.27
C ARG A 481 -24.81 -26.09 9.50
N GLU A 482 -23.84 -26.93 9.85
CA GLU A 482 -24.04 -28.12 10.69
C GLU A 482 -22.66 -28.62 11.21
N GLY A 483 -22.42 -28.85 12.51
CA GLY A 483 -23.30 -28.69 13.68
C GLY A 483 -22.56 -28.95 15.01
N LEU A 484 -23.26 -29.60 15.96
CA LEU A 484 -22.83 -30.03 17.32
C LEU A 484 -22.85 -29.00 18.49
N ASN A 485 -23.42 -29.49 19.60
CA ASN A 485 -23.19 -29.12 21.01
C ASN A 485 -23.63 -27.75 21.58
N SER A 486 -24.93 -27.65 21.81
CA SER A 486 -25.49 -27.64 23.18
C SER A 486 -24.91 -26.67 24.24
N GLY A 487 -25.56 -25.50 24.36
CA GLY A 487 -26.53 -25.35 25.46
C GLY A 487 -26.14 -24.54 26.71
N ARG A 488 -26.61 -23.27 26.76
CA ARG A 488 -27.17 -22.70 28.00
C ARG A 488 -28.17 -21.58 27.72
N THR A 489 -29.22 -21.48 28.54
CA THR A 489 -30.31 -20.50 28.39
C THR A 489 -30.12 -19.27 29.29
N ARG A 490 -30.38 -18.07 28.75
CA ARG A 490 -31.33 -17.08 29.30
C ARG A 490 -31.42 -15.77 28.48
N ASN A 491 -32.57 -15.10 28.62
CA ASN A 491 -32.88 -13.75 28.13
C ASN A 491 -31.86 -12.71 28.69
N MET A 492 -31.73 -11.47 28.18
CA MET A 492 -32.74 -10.58 27.58
C MET A 492 -32.04 -9.37 26.91
N GLY A 493 -32.64 -8.73 25.89
CA GLY A 493 -32.20 -7.39 25.44
C GLY A 493 -32.53 -7.03 23.99
N LYS A 494 -33.64 -6.31 23.76
CA LYS A 494 -34.06 -5.87 22.41
C LYS A 494 -33.57 -4.43 22.15
N VAL A 495 -32.53 -4.28 21.33
CA VAL A 495 -32.04 -2.99 20.80
C VAL A 495 -31.91 -3.11 19.28
N GLY A 496 -32.33 -2.08 18.53
CA GLY A 496 -32.55 -2.20 17.08
C GLY A 496 -31.29 -2.17 16.23
N SER A 497 -31.23 -3.06 15.24
CA SER A 497 -30.27 -2.99 14.12
C SER A 497 -30.48 -1.69 13.33
N LYS A 498 -29.38 -0.97 13.07
CA LYS A 498 -29.33 0.10 12.07
C LYS A 498 -28.79 -0.47 10.76
N ARG A 499 -29.68 -0.99 9.92
CA ARG A 499 -29.36 -1.26 8.51
C ARG A 499 -28.92 0.04 7.85
N ARG A 500 -27.68 0.10 7.32
CA ARG A 500 -27.26 1.21 6.45
C ARG A 500 -26.17 0.86 5.42
N ALA A 501 -26.25 -0.35 4.87
CA ALA A 501 -25.43 -0.79 3.74
C ALA A 501 -26.23 -0.97 2.42
N GLY A 502 -27.56 -1.11 2.48
CA GLY A 502 -28.40 -1.35 1.30
C GLY A 502 -28.74 -0.11 0.46
N GLU A 503 -28.67 1.10 1.02
CA GLU A 503 -29.08 2.36 0.36
C GLU A 503 -28.11 2.84 -0.75
N LEU A 504 -27.06 2.07 -1.08
CA LEU A 504 -26.01 2.41 -2.05
C LEU A 504 -26.06 1.59 -3.35
N TYR A 505 -26.88 0.54 -3.43
CA TYR A 505 -26.92 -0.37 -4.59
C TYR A 505 -28.21 -0.25 -5.43
N ASP A 506 -29.11 0.67 -5.08
CA ASP A 506 -30.40 0.87 -5.75
C ASP A 506 -30.51 2.27 -6.38
N ALA A 507 -29.56 2.58 -7.27
CA ALA A 507 -29.53 3.83 -8.05
C ALA A 507 -30.02 3.65 -9.50
N PHE A 508 -30.43 2.43 -9.88
CA PHE A 508 -30.70 2.05 -11.28
C PHE A 508 -31.94 1.17 -11.50
N ALA A 509 -32.66 0.70 -10.46
CA ALA A 509 -33.82 -0.18 -10.66
C ALA A 509 -35.15 0.55 -10.93
N ALA A 510 -35.22 1.87 -10.68
CA ALA A 510 -36.44 2.66 -10.80
C ALA A 510 -36.74 3.11 -12.24
N ALA A 511 -37.06 2.17 -13.14
CA ALA A 511 -37.38 2.45 -14.54
C ALA A 511 -38.36 1.45 -15.19
N SER A 512 -39.37 0.96 -14.45
CA SER A 512 -40.46 0.13 -15.01
C SER A 512 -41.77 0.24 -14.21
N GLU A 513 -42.47 1.36 -14.35
CA GLU A 513 -43.87 1.52 -13.97
C GLU A 513 -44.67 1.89 -15.24
N ASP A 514 -45.18 0.88 -15.95
CA ASP A 514 -46.23 1.03 -16.97
C ASP A 514 -47.59 0.80 -16.32
N GLU A 515 -48.61 1.56 -16.73
CA GLU A 515 -49.96 1.56 -16.14
C GLU A 515 -50.80 0.33 -16.59
N SER A 516 -51.41 -0.41 -15.65
CA SER A 516 -52.69 -1.11 -15.89
C SER A 516 -53.37 -1.59 -14.59
N ASP A 517 -54.66 -1.29 -14.45
CA ASP A 517 -55.51 -1.68 -13.30
C ASP A 517 -56.32 -2.98 -13.56
N ASP A 518 -56.79 -3.59 -12.45
CA ASP A 518 -57.91 -4.55 -12.30
C ASP A 518 -58.06 -5.78 -13.24
N TYR A 519 -58.17 -6.99 -12.66
CA TYR A 519 -59.48 -7.67 -12.45
C TYR A 519 -59.39 -9.08 -11.80
N PHE A 520 -60.01 -9.22 -10.62
CA PHE A 520 -60.83 -10.32 -10.08
C PHE A 520 -60.63 -11.83 -10.47
N ASP A 521 -60.17 -12.63 -9.48
CA ASP A 521 -60.84 -13.83 -8.90
C ASP A 521 -60.73 -15.27 -9.49
N SER A 522 -60.93 -16.25 -8.58
CA SER A 522 -61.30 -17.69 -8.71
C SER A 522 -60.27 -18.82 -9.01
N ASP A 523 -59.90 -19.50 -7.92
CA ASP A 523 -60.01 -20.96 -7.64
C ASP A 523 -59.11 -22.09 -8.25
N GLU A 524 -59.04 -23.21 -7.49
CA GLU A 524 -58.52 -24.58 -7.75
C GLU A 524 -57.03 -24.78 -8.22
N GLY A 525 -56.31 -25.86 -7.87
CA GLY A 525 -56.57 -26.95 -6.91
C GLY A 525 -55.70 -28.21 -7.12
N GLY A 526 -54.99 -28.70 -6.08
CA GLY A 526 -54.29 -30.01 -6.05
C GLY A 526 -52.94 -30.12 -6.81
N ASP A 527 -52.15 -31.20 -6.67
CA ASP A 527 -52.19 -32.27 -5.65
C ASP A 527 -50.83 -33.03 -5.52
N GLU A 528 -50.74 -34.02 -4.61
CA GLU A 528 -49.50 -34.69 -4.13
C GLU A 528 -48.62 -35.51 -5.13
N ARG A 529 -47.43 -35.92 -4.61
CA ARG A 529 -46.53 -37.08 -4.97
C ARG A 529 -45.42 -36.81 -5.99
N GLU A 530 -44.29 -37.55 -6.00
CA GLU A 530 -44.01 -38.88 -5.39
C GLU A 530 -42.71 -38.92 -4.54
N LYS A 531 -42.27 -40.13 -4.10
CA LYS A 531 -41.30 -40.37 -3.01
C LYS A 531 -40.62 -41.75 -3.18
N ARG A 532 -39.42 -41.95 -2.60
CA ARG A 532 -38.66 -43.25 -2.45
C ARG A 532 -37.91 -43.73 -3.70
N LEU A 533 -36.89 -44.60 -3.66
CA LEU A 533 -35.97 -45.23 -2.65
C LEU A 533 -34.70 -45.70 -3.46
N TYR A 534 -33.50 -45.94 -2.92
CA TYR A 534 -32.97 -47.05 -2.09
C TYR A 534 -31.45 -46.77 -1.83
N GLU A 535 -30.87 -46.96 -0.63
CA GLU A 535 -30.13 -48.14 -0.08
C GLU A 535 -28.92 -48.65 -0.92
N ASP A 536 -27.78 -49.16 -0.38
CA ASP A 536 -26.99 -48.95 0.87
C ASP A 536 -25.68 -49.83 0.84
N GLU A 537 -24.89 -49.90 1.95
CA GLU A 537 -23.79 -50.88 2.28
C GLU A 537 -22.41 -50.78 1.54
N ASP A 538 -21.25 -51.35 1.99
CA ASP A 538 -20.46 -51.45 3.27
C ASP A 538 -19.04 -52.07 2.90
N GLU A 539 -17.96 -52.33 3.67
CA GLU A 539 -17.51 -52.21 5.08
C GLU A 539 -15.96 -52.07 5.14
N GLY A 540 -15.42 -51.42 6.18
CA GLY A 540 -14.10 -51.72 6.80
C GLY A 540 -12.78 -51.22 6.17
N GLY A 541 -11.68 -50.98 6.94
CA GLY A 541 -11.55 -50.89 8.40
C GLY A 541 -10.12 -51.09 8.98
N ARG A 542 -9.80 -50.38 10.09
CA ARG A 542 -8.63 -50.56 11.04
C ARG A 542 -7.23 -50.16 10.50
N HIS A 543 -6.19 -49.79 11.30
CA HIS A 543 -5.90 -49.80 12.77
C HIS A 543 -4.90 -48.63 13.12
N VAL A 544 -5.03 -47.86 14.24
CA VAL A 544 -4.32 -47.96 15.56
C VAL A 544 -2.79 -47.64 15.49
N ILE A 545 -2.25 -46.47 15.90
CA ILE A 545 -2.04 -45.80 17.24
C ILE A 545 -0.60 -45.99 17.79
N GLY A 546 -0.05 -44.94 18.45
CA GLY A 546 1.24 -44.94 19.17
C GLY A 546 2.23 -43.86 18.66
N ASP A 547 2.85 -42.94 19.41
CA ASP A 547 2.62 -42.20 20.68
C ASP A 547 4.03 -41.94 21.30
N ASP A 548 4.37 -40.66 21.50
CA ASP A 548 5.36 -40.00 22.38
C ASP A 548 6.82 -40.51 22.59
N TYR A 549 7.78 -39.56 22.71
CA TYR A 549 8.72 -39.42 23.86
C TYR A 549 9.66 -38.19 23.75
N ASP A 550 9.51 -37.28 24.72
CA ASP A 550 10.41 -36.36 25.45
C ASP A 550 11.78 -35.84 24.94
N GLU A 551 12.00 -34.55 25.30
CA GLU A 551 13.19 -33.79 25.77
C GLU A 551 14.66 -34.25 25.49
N ASP A 552 15.52 -33.27 25.13
CA ASP A 552 16.86 -33.10 25.72
C ASP A 552 17.38 -31.66 25.51
N ASP A 553 18.11 -31.09 26.49
CA ASP A 553 18.66 -29.72 26.49
C ASP A 553 20.05 -29.62 25.82
N CYS A 554 20.36 -28.46 25.23
CA CYS A 554 21.72 -28.07 24.78
C CYS A 554 21.95 -26.54 24.89
N GLU A 555 22.31 -26.05 26.07
CA GLU A 555 23.09 -24.81 26.22
C GLU A 555 24.59 -25.13 26.00
N ASP A 556 25.34 -24.24 25.35
CA ASP A 556 26.81 -24.21 25.48
C ASP A 556 27.36 -22.81 25.14
N ASP A 557 28.41 -22.39 25.86
CA ASP A 557 28.91 -21.00 25.90
C ASP A 557 29.87 -20.63 24.75
N PHE A 558 29.97 -19.33 24.44
CA PHE A 558 31.19 -18.72 23.89
C PHE A 558 31.48 -17.34 24.50
N GLU A 559 32.69 -17.15 25.02
CA GLU A 559 33.11 -16.01 25.84
C GLU A 559 33.53 -14.78 24.99
N ASP A 560 33.07 -13.57 25.36
CA ASP A 560 33.51 -12.28 24.77
C ASP A 560 34.81 -11.80 25.45
N ASP A 561 35.95 -12.37 25.02
CA ASP A 561 37.26 -12.11 25.64
C ASP A 561 37.79 -10.70 25.31
N ARG A 562 37.88 -9.84 26.33
CA ARG A 562 38.26 -8.42 26.21
C ARG A 562 39.51 -8.06 26.99
N ASP A 563 40.64 -8.02 26.28
CA ASP A 563 41.79 -7.20 26.60
C ASP A 563 42.64 -7.06 25.31
N SER A 564 43.43 -6.04 25.01
CA SER A 564 43.59 -4.67 25.49
C SER A 564 44.90 -4.16 24.87
N ASN A 565 44.94 -2.88 24.51
CA ASN A 565 46.17 -2.07 24.49
C ASN A 565 47.35 -2.40 23.52
N ARG A 566 47.53 -1.47 22.56
CA ARG A 566 48.70 -0.55 22.51
C ARG A 566 50.03 -1.10 21.93
N ILE A 567 50.54 -0.44 20.87
CA ILE A 567 51.79 0.36 20.89
C ILE A 567 51.98 1.20 19.60
N GLN A 568 52.14 2.50 19.83
CA GLN A 568 52.85 3.57 19.11
C GLN A 568 53.29 3.46 17.64
N ASP A 569 53.00 4.54 16.91
CA ASP A 569 53.93 5.43 16.19
C ASP A 569 55.23 4.85 15.59
N ASN A 570 55.47 5.14 14.31
CA ASN A 570 56.78 5.65 13.91
C ASN A 570 56.68 6.69 12.78
N LEU A 571 57.76 7.45 12.59
CA LEU A 571 57.73 8.79 11.99
C LEU A 571 58.46 8.87 10.63
N SER A 572 58.21 9.99 9.92
CA SER A 572 59.22 10.74 9.13
C SER A 572 59.46 10.42 7.63
N SER A 573 58.95 11.32 6.78
CA SER A 573 59.75 12.15 5.82
C SER A 573 60.20 11.66 4.43
N SER A 574 60.61 12.67 3.63
CA SER A 574 61.31 12.63 2.32
C SER A 574 60.38 12.59 1.09
N ILE A 575 59.95 13.74 0.54
CA ILE A 575 60.68 14.76 -0.27
C ILE A 575 60.66 14.45 -1.78
N GLU A 576 59.85 15.25 -2.49
CA GLU A 576 60.15 15.96 -3.75
C GLU A 576 61.22 15.38 -4.72
N GLU A 577 60.80 14.93 -5.91
CA GLU A 577 61.62 15.06 -7.12
C GLU A 577 60.78 15.55 -8.33
N LYS A 578 61.40 16.36 -9.20
CA LYS A 578 60.81 16.96 -10.40
C LYS A 578 61.43 16.38 -11.67
N ARG A 579 60.60 15.89 -12.60
CA ARG A 579 60.81 15.92 -14.06
C ARG A 579 59.47 15.68 -14.76
N LEU A 580 58.97 16.54 -15.66
CA LEU A 580 59.49 17.13 -16.91
C LEU A 580 59.60 16.14 -18.07
N LEU A 581 59.05 16.58 -19.21
CA LEU A 581 58.99 15.94 -20.55
C LEU A 581 57.94 14.81 -20.67
N GLY A 582 57.05 14.82 -21.67
CA GLY A 582 56.74 15.90 -22.63
C GLY A 582 55.97 15.44 -23.88
N LYS A 583 55.37 16.43 -24.56
CA LYS A 583 54.31 16.35 -25.60
C LYS A 583 52.91 16.19 -25.03
#